data_AF-A0A9P0KKS5-F1
#
_entry.id   AF-A0A9P0KKS5-F1
#
_cell.length_a   1.000
_cell.length_b   1.000
_cell.length_c   1.000
_cell.angle_alpha   90.00
_cell.angle_beta   90.00
_cell.angle_gamma   90.00
#
_symmetry.space_group_name_H-M   'P 1'
#
loop_
_entity.id
_entity.type
_entity.pdbx_description
1 polymer ?
#
loop_
_entity_poly.entity_id
_entity_poly.type
_entity_poly.pdbx_seq_one_letter_code
_entity_poly.pdbx_strand_id
1 'polypeptide(L)'
;MYFGDNKRGHIISHVFDVKDSFARGFKRKYCIVVLSQDQISLLQHYDFIKENLKKISSSIQQKASKVNTAEQSVHSQREVRQKEGYKTNQRSLALLTGEPNIFAHLHMWFVFLLRSEIYRSIPHEVPDCPVDVSAAKELRELYKSIPKDVFRTLVHCTVTGIKTEYYDARTERIFNQLLPVNFRPPSTESCICSCSKENKVHFVGCLPQKLPTLVCQIEQAISNDTIPEPALTHHLSSLIIKWLNIACVVNWAPKITKELLDSLEIRKCDMPVVTYWASQSNCVESCQIDWFEKV
;
A
#
# COMPACT_ATOMS: atom_id res chain seq x y z
N MET A 1 -25.38 -4.77 -19.40
CA MET A 1 -25.05 -3.83 -20.50
C MET A 1 -24.84 -2.46 -19.89
N TYR A 2 -23.79 -1.75 -20.30
CA TYR A 2 -23.55 -0.38 -19.86
C TYR A 2 -23.95 0.60 -20.98
N PHE A 3 -24.57 1.72 -20.63
CA PHE A 3 -24.83 2.85 -21.53
C PHE A 3 -25.09 4.13 -20.71
N GLY A 4 -24.82 5.30 -21.27
CA GLY A 4 -25.02 6.56 -20.58
C GLY A 4 -24.31 7.73 -21.22
N ASP A 5 -24.57 8.92 -20.68
CA ASP A 5 -23.88 10.16 -21.05
C ASP A 5 -23.75 11.09 -19.84
N ASN A 6 -22.94 12.13 -19.97
CA ASN A 6 -22.69 13.09 -18.87
C ASN A 6 -23.89 14.01 -18.57
N LYS A 7 -24.99 13.94 -19.34
CA LYS A 7 -26.18 14.78 -19.14
C LYS A 7 -27.30 14.04 -18.41
N ARG A 8 -27.47 12.75 -18.70
CA ARG A 8 -28.54 11.87 -18.20
C ARG A 8 -28.03 10.83 -17.21
N GLY A 9 -26.72 10.74 -17.04
CA GLY A 9 -26.07 9.79 -16.16
C GLY A 9 -25.71 8.48 -16.87
N HIS A 10 -25.09 7.62 -16.10
CA HIS A 10 -24.47 6.37 -16.50
C HIS A 10 -25.24 5.18 -15.93
N ILE A 11 -25.56 4.20 -16.76
CA ILE A 11 -26.45 3.08 -16.40
C ILE A 11 -25.78 1.74 -16.66
N ILE A 12 -25.86 0.85 -15.68
CA ILE A 12 -25.68 -0.60 -15.88
C ILE A 12 -27.06 -1.26 -15.84
N SER A 13 -27.46 -1.91 -16.93
CA SER A 13 -28.71 -2.66 -17.05
C SER A 13 -28.48 -4.17 -17.10
N HIS A 14 -29.35 -4.91 -16.43
CA HIS A 14 -29.39 -6.38 -16.45
C HIS A 14 -30.80 -6.85 -16.81
N VAL A 15 -30.94 -7.33 -18.04
CA VAL A 15 -32.22 -7.81 -18.61
C VAL A 15 -32.32 -9.32 -18.46
N PHE A 16 -33.47 -9.83 -18.02
CA PHE A 16 -33.72 -11.26 -17.85
C PHE A 16 -35.18 -11.64 -18.11
N ASP A 17 -35.39 -12.90 -18.52
CA ASP A 17 -36.71 -13.46 -18.80
C ASP A 17 -37.25 -14.23 -17.58
N VAL A 18 -38.49 -13.97 -17.17
CA VAL A 18 -39.21 -14.69 -16.10
C VAL A 18 -40.32 -15.51 -16.72
N LYS A 19 -40.40 -16.80 -16.40
CA LYS A 19 -41.44 -17.70 -16.93
C LYS A 19 -42.81 -17.33 -16.36
N ASP A 20 -43.83 -17.29 -17.21
CA ASP A 20 -45.21 -17.00 -16.83
C ASP A 20 -46.18 -17.79 -17.73
N SER A 21 -46.96 -18.70 -17.15
CA SER A 21 -47.90 -19.57 -17.85
C SER A 21 -49.00 -18.80 -18.59
N PHE A 22 -49.31 -17.59 -18.15
CA PHE A 22 -50.38 -16.75 -18.68
C PHE A 22 -49.87 -15.63 -19.62
N ALA A 23 -48.55 -15.40 -19.68
CA ALA A 23 -47.99 -14.42 -20.59
C ALA A 23 -47.96 -14.94 -22.03
N ARG A 24 -48.17 -14.03 -22.99
CA ARG A 24 -47.93 -14.33 -24.41
C ARG A 24 -46.46 -14.67 -24.62
N GLY A 25 -46.19 -15.86 -25.18
CA GLY A 25 -44.84 -16.39 -25.31
C GLY A 25 -44.26 -17.02 -24.05
N PHE A 26 -45.08 -17.21 -23.00
CA PHE A 26 -44.77 -17.88 -21.74
C PHE A 26 -43.64 -17.25 -20.91
N LYS A 27 -43.34 -15.98 -21.18
CA LYS A 27 -42.28 -15.25 -20.50
C LYS A 27 -42.57 -13.76 -20.42
N ARG A 28 -41.99 -13.12 -19.42
CA ARG A 28 -41.95 -11.67 -19.22
C ARG A 28 -40.52 -11.20 -19.14
N LYS A 29 -40.23 -10.09 -19.81
CA LYS A 29 -38.93 -9.42 -19.70
C LYS A 29 -38.92 -8.48 -18.51
N TYR A 30 -37.94 -8.65 -17.64
CA TYR A 30 -37.63 -7.76 -16.54
C TYR A 30 -36.23 -7.17 -16.73
N CYS A 31 -35.99 -6.01 -16.12
CA CYS A 31 -34.70 -5.35 -16.11
C CYS A 31 -34.42 -4.77 -14.73
N ILE A 32 -33.22 -5.01 -14.19
CA ILE A 32 -32.69 -4.25 -13.06
C ILE A 32 -31.71 -3.22 -13.62
N VAL A 33 -31.81 -1.99 -13.14
CA VAL A 33 -30.97 -0.88 -13.57
C VAL A 33 -30.27 -0.26 -12.37
N VAL A 34 -28.98 0.05 -12.53
CA VAL A 34 -28.18 0.82 -11.58
C VAL A 34 -27.75 2.10 -12.27
N LEU A 35 -28.13 3.24 -11.70
CA LEU A 35 -27.86 4.57 -12.24
C LEU A 35 -26.81 5.26 -11.36
N SER A 36 -25.80 5.86 -11.98
CA SER A 36 -24.78 6.70 -11.34
C SER A 36 -24.59 8.00 -12.14
N GLN A 37 -24.15 9.05 -11.47
CA GLN A 37 -23.73 10.29 -12.13
C GLN A 37 -22.32 10.20 -12.70
N ASP A 38 -21.44 9.40 -12.08
CA ASP A 38 -20.06 9.24 -12.49
C ASP A 38 -19.85 7.92 -13.25
N GLN A 39 -19.22 8.03 -14.42
CA GLN A 39 -18.86 6.91 -15.27
C GLN A 39 -17.80 6.04 -14.63
N ILE A 40 -16.75 6.65 -14.08
CA ILE A 40 -15.55 5.94 -13.62
C ILE A 40 -15.90 5.12 -12.38
N SER A 41 -16.56 5.75 -11.41
CA SER A 41 -17.09 5.06 -10.23
C SER A 41 -18.04 3.92 -10.59
N LEU A 42 -18.89 4.06 -11.61
CA LEU A 42 -19.80 2.98 -12.01
C LEU A 42 -19.06 1.80 -12.67
N LEU A 43 -18.11 2.09 -13.55
CA LEU A 43 -17.39 1.08 -14.33
C LEU A 43 -16.34 0.33 -13.51
N GLN A 44 -15.70 0.98 -12.53
CA GLN A 44 -14.75 0.33 -11.62
C GLN A 44 -15.40 -0.85 -10.86
N HIS A 45 -16.73 -0.84 -10.71
CA HIS A 45 -17.49 -1.85 -9.96
C HIS A 45 -18.39 -2.67 -10.85
N TYR A 46 -18.15 -2.64 -12.15
CA TYR A 46 -18.97 -3.30 -13.15
C TYR A 46 -19.14 -4.79 -12.86
N ASP A 47 -18.05 -5.51 -12.56
CA ASP A 47 -18.10 -6.95 -12.31
C ASP A 47 -18.84 -7.28 -11.02
N PHE A 48 -18.59 -6.53 -9.94
CA PHE A 48 -19.33 -6.67 -8.68
C PHE A 48 -20.84 -6.46 -8.87
N ILE A 49 -21.22 -5.38 -9.55
CA ILE A 49 -22.63 -5.07 -9.82
C ILE A 49 -23.23 -6.17 -10.69
N LYS A 50 -22.57 -6.53 -11.80
CA LYS A 50 -23.03 -7.55 -12.75
C LYS A 50 -23.27 -8.90 -12.08
N GLU A 51 -22.33 -9.38 -11.25
CA GLU A 51 -22.46 -10.67 -10.58
C GLU A 51 -23.61 -10.68 -9.55
N ASN A 52 -23.78 -9.59 -8.79
CA ASN A 52 -24.91 -9.48 -7.85
C ASN A 52 -26.27 -9.36 -8.56
N LEU A 53 -26.37 -8.57 -9.63
CA LEU A 53 -27.58 -8.49 -10.45
C LEU A 53 -27.94 -9.85 -11.06
N LYS A 54 -26.94 -10.61 -11.50
CA LYS A 54 -27.12 -11.99 -11.98
C LYS A 54 -27.68 -12.89 -10.88
N LYS A 55 -27.11 -12.86 -9.67
CA LYS A 55 -27.62 -13.63 -8.51
C LYS A 55 -29.08 -13.31 -8.18
N ILE A 56 -29.43 -12.02 -8.14
CA ILE A 56 -30.82 -11.57 -7.91
C ILE A 56 -31.75 -12.12 -9.00
N SER A 57 -31.37 -11.97 -10.28
CA SER A 57 -32.19 -12.44 -11.40
C SER A 57 -32.37 -13.97 -11.39
N SER A 58 -31.31 -14.73 -11.13
CA SER A 58 -31.37 -16.20 -11.05
C SER A 58 -32.30 -16.68 -9.94
N SER A 59 -32.28 -16.00 -8.78
CA SER A 59 -33.19 -16.32 -7.66
C SER A 59 -34.65 -16.12 -8.06
N ILE A 60 -34.98 -15.00 -8.72
CA ILE A 60 -36.33 -14.73 -9.23
C ILE A 60 -36.75 -15.78 -10.27
N GLN A 61 -35.88 -16.07 -11.24
CA GLN A 61 -36.16 -17.02 -12.31
C GLN A 61 -36.38 -18.43 -11.79
N GLN A 62 -35.63 -18.86 -10.76
CA GLN A 62 -35.79 -20.16 -10.14
C GLN A 62 -37.14 -20.27 -9.43
N LYS A 63 -37.53 -19.25 -8.64
CA LYS A 63 -38.82 -19.23 -7.95
C LYS A 63 -39.99 -19.23 -8.95
N ALA A 64 -39.93 -18.39 -9.97
CA ALA A 64 -40.95 -18.36 -11.01
C ALA A 64 -41.03 -19.64 -11.84
N SER A 65 -39.90 -20.30 -12.09
CA SER A 65 -39.90 -21.59 -12.80
C SER A 65 -40.63 -22.68 -12.00
N LYS A 66 -40.50 -22.70 -10.67
CA LYS A 66 -41.21 -23.65 -9.82
C LYS A 66 -42.72 -23.47 -9.88
N VAL A 67 -43.20 -22.22 -9.75
CA VAL A 67 -44.63 -21.90 -9.86
C VAL A 67 -45.17 -22.27 -11.24
N ASN A 68 -44.43 -21.91 -12.30
CA ASN A 68 -44.83 -22.23 -13.66
C ASN A 68 -44.96 -23.75 -13.90
N THR A 69 -43.98 -24.54 -13.45
CA THR A 69 -44.07 -26.02 -13.56
C THR A 69 -45.25 -26.58 -12.79
N ALA A 70 -45.54 -26.06 -11.59
CA ALA A 70 -46.71 -26.48 -10.81
C ALA A 70 -48.02 -26.13 -11.54
N GLU A 71 -48.16 -24.92 -12.05
CA GLU A 71 -49.33 -24.49 -12.85
C GLU A 71 -49.53 -25.37 -14.09
N GLN A 72 -48.44 -25.71 -14.79
CA GLN A 72 -48.47 -26.55 -15.99
C GLN A 72 -48.81 -28.01 -15.72
N SER A 73 -48.53 -28.52 -14.52
CA SER A 73 -48.95 -29.87 -14.12
C SER A 73 -50.46 -29.99 -13.90
N VAL A 74 -51.11 -28.90 -13.50
CA VAL A 74 -52.55 -28.86 -13.20
C VAL A 74 -53.37 -28.55 -14.45
N HIS A 75 -52.91 -27.62 -15.29
CA HIS A 75 -53.58 -27.24 -16.53
C HIS A 75 -52.58 -27.20 -17.68
N SER A 76 -52.91 -27.92 -18.76
CA SER A 76 -52.05 -27.89 -19.94
C SER A 76 -52.02 -26.48 -20.53
N GLN A 77 -50.88 -26.07 -21.11
CA GLN A 77 -50.70 -24.71 -21.65
C GLN A 77 -51.77 -24.30 -22.67
N ARG A 78 -52.37 -25.28 -23.36
CA ARG A 78 -53.44 -25.08 -24.33
C ARG A 78 -54.78 -24.79 -23.66
N GLU A 79 -55.07 -25.44 -22.54
CA GLU A 79 -56.29 -25.21 -21.74
C GLU A 79 -56.31 -23.83 -21.10
N VAL A 80 -55.17 -23.37 -20.56
CA VAL A 80 -55.04 -22.04 -19.95
C VAL A 80 -55.34 -20.93 -20.99
N ARG A 81 -54.86 -21.09 -22.23
CA ARG A 81 -55.13 -20.16 -23.34
C ARG A 81 -56.59 -20.16 -23.79
N GLN A 82 -57.25 -21.32 -23.76
CA GLN A 82 -58.66 -21.43 -24.14
C GLN A 82 -59.59 -20.84 -23.06
N LYS A 83 -59.23 -20.96 -21.78
CA LYS A 83 -60.05 -20.47 -20.66
C LYS A 83 -59.97 -18.96 -20.44
N GLU A 84 -58.81 -18.34 -20.59
CA GLU A 84 -58.64 -16.94 -20.14
C GLU A 84 -58.94 -15.85 -21.19
N GLY A 85 -58.97 -16.19 -22.48
CA GLY A 85 -59.15 -15.19 -23.54
C GLY A 85 -58.12 -14.06 -23.48
N TYR A 86 -58.24 -13.05 -24.33
CA TYR A 86 -57.31 -11.90 -24.41
C TYR A 86 -57.40 -10.93 -23.21
N LYS A 87 -57.58 -11.40 -21.98
CA LYS A 87 -57.46 -10.54 -20.80
C LYS A 87 -55.99 -10.27 -20.52
N THR A 88 -55.63 -8.99 -20.42
CA THR A 88 -54.28 -8.51 -20.10
C THR A 88 -53.95 -8.83 -18.64
N ASN A 89 -53.68 -10.09 -18.34
CA ASN A 89 -53.39 -10.55 -16.99
C ASN A 89 -51.96 -10.23 -16.61
N GLN A 90 -51.64 -8.95 -16.37
CA GLN A 90 -50.36 -8.56 -15.79
C GLN A 90 -50.30 -8.98 -14.31
N ARG A 91 -49.87 -10.22 -14.05
CA ARG A 91 -49.61 -10.75 -12.71
C ARG A 91 -48.47 -10.01 -12.04
N SER A 92 -48.63 -9.72 -10.75
CA SER A 92 -47.56 -9.19 -9.89
C SER A 92 -46.40 -10.18 -9.78
N LEU A 93 -45.18 -9.69 -9.58
CA LEU A 93 -44.01 -10.53 -9.36
C LEU A 93 -44.22 -11.50 -8.18
N ALA A 94 -44.91 -11.06 -7.12
CA ALA A 94 -45.23 -11.90 -5.97
C ALA A 94 -46.05 -13.14 -6.34
N LEU A 95 -46.98 -13.01 -7.28
CA LEU A 95 -47.77 -14.12 -7.81
C LEU A 95 -46.93 -15.02 -8.71
N LEU A 96 -46.06 -14.43 -9.55
CA LEU A 96 -45.19 -15.19 -10.45
C LEU A 96 -44.19 -16.04 -9.69
N THR A 97 -43.64 -15.54 -8.58
CA THR A 97 -42.63 -16.26 -7.78
C THR A 97 -43.24 -17.09 -6.65
N GLY A 98 -44.55 -16.94 -6.38
CA GLY A 98 -45.22 -17.60 -5.26
C GLY A 98 -44.74 -17.09 -3.89
N GLU A 99 -44.19 -15.88 -3.83
CA GLU A 99 -43.55 -15.32 -2.65
C GLU A 99 -44.15 -13.95 -2.32
N PRO A 100 -44.97 -13.83 -1.26
CA PRO A 100 -45.65 -12.57 -0.95
C PRO A 100 -44.67 -11.46 -0.56
N ASN A 101 -43.54 -11.82 0.05
CA ASN A 101 -42.52 -10.89 0.55
C ASN A 101 -41.38 -10.62 -0.43
N ILE A 102 -41.53 -10.96 -1.72
CA ILE A 102 -40.47 -10.79 -2.73
C ILE A 102 -39.91 -9.36 -2.76
N PHE A 103 -40.77 -8.35 -2.60
CA PHE A 103 -40.35 -6.95 -2.62
C PHE A 103 -39.51 -6.56 -1.39
N ALA A 104 -39.78 -7.14 -0.23
CA ALA A 104 -38.95 -6.94 0.96
C ALA A 104 -37.57 -7.56 0.77
N HIS A 105 -37.51 -8.78 0.20
CA HIS A 105 -36.24 -9.42 -0.14
C HIS A 105 -35.46 -8.61 -1.18
N LEU A 106 -36.11 -8.13 -2.25
CA LEU A 106 -35.46 -7.29 -3.26
C LEU A 106 -34.95 -5.98 -2.66
N HIS A 107 -35.72 -5.35 -1.77
CA HIS A 107 -35.28 -4.16 -1.06
C HIS A 107 -34.02 -4.44 -0.23
N MET A 108 -33.99 -5.53 0.54
CA MET A 108 -32.79 -5.91 1.30
C MET A 108 -31.58 -6.16 0.38
N TRP A 109 -31.78 -6.83 -0.76
CA TRP A 109 -30.73 -7.04 -1.75
C TRP A 109 -30.22 -5.72 -2.36
N PHE A 110 -31.10 -4.76 -2.66
CA PHE A 110 -30.70 -3.46 -3.19
C PHE A 110 -30.01 -2.60 -2.14
N VAL A 111 -30.49 -2.60 -0.91
CA VAL A 111 -29.81 -1.93 0.21
C VAL A 111 -28.44 -2.55 0.45
N PHE A 112 -28.33 -3.88 0.42
CA PHE A 112 -27.04 -4.57 0.50
C PHE A 112 -26.12 -4.15 -0.65
N LEU A 113 -26.60 -4.11 -1.89
CA LEU A 113 -25.81 -3.70 -3.06
C LEU A 113 -25.31 -2.25 -2.93
N LEU A 114 -26.14 -1.35 -2.40
CA LEU A 114 -25.80 0.07 -2.21
C LEU A 114 -24.91 0.31 -0.98
N ARG A 115 -25.06 -0.50 0.08
CA ARG A 115 -24.29 -0.42 1.32
C ARG A 115 -23.00 -1.22 1.29
N SER A 116 -22.87 -2.16 0.35
CA SER A 116 -21.61 -2.82 0.09
C SER A 116 -20.67 -1.72 -0.32
N GLU A 117 -19.92 -1.22 0.66
CA GLU A 117 -18.87 -0.25 0.42
C GLU A 117 -18.04 -0.85 -0.68
N ILE A 118 -17.96 -0.05 -1.71
CA ILE A 118 -17.27 -0.36 -2.91
C ILE A 118 -15.77 -0.24 -2.55
N TYR A 119 -15.28 -1.25 -1.84
CA TYR A 119 -13.93 -1.29 -1.30
C TYR A 119 -12.98 -1.70 -2.40
N ARG A 120 -12.37 -0.70 -3.05
CA ARG A 120 -10.93 -0.65 -3.23
C ARG A 120 -10.47 0.81 -3.16
N SER A 121 -10.38 1.34 -1.94
CA SER A 121 -9.24 2.21 -1.67
C SER A 121 -8.05 1.25 -1.55
N ILE A 122 -7.12 1.30 -2.51
CA ILE A 122 -5.73 1.13 -2.11
C ILE A 122 -5.36 2.55 -1.68
N PRO A 123 -5.45 2.93 -0.39
CA PRO A 123 -4.67 4.07 0.03
C PRO A 123 -3.22 3.68 -0.28
N HIS A 124 -2.59 4.41 -1.19
CA HIS A 124 -1.13 4.41 -1.24
C HIS A 124 -0.71 5.00 0.10
N GLU A 125 -0.52 4.16 1.11
CA GLU A 125 0.22 4.56 2.30
C GLU A 125 1.57 5.00 1.78
N VAL A 126 1.81 6.31 1.79
CA VAL A 126 3.12 6.84 1.42
C VAL A 126 4.09 6.22 2.41
N PRO A 127 5.09 5.45 1.95
CA PRO A 127 6.04 4.84 2.86
C PRO A 127 6.68 5.92 3.73
N ASP A 128 6.71 5.69 5.04
CA ASP A 128 7.37 6.60 5.97
C ASP A 128 8.84 6.78 5.57
N CYS A 129 9.35 8.00 5.73
CA CYS A 129 10.75 8.28 5.46
C CYS A 129 11.62 7.42 6.39
N PRO A 130 12.54 6.59 5.86
CA PRO A 130 13.34 5.67 6.68
C PRO A 130 14.41 6.38 7.54
N VAL A 131 14.45 7.71 7.51
CA VAL A 131 15.45 8.57 8.16
C VAL A 131 14.74 9.71 8.89
N ASP A 132 15.09 9.90 10.17
CA ASP A 132 14.64 11.01 11.00
C ASP A 132 15.84 11.77 11.57
N VAL A 133 16.10 12.96 11.02
CA VAL A 133 17.17 13.87 11.48
C VAL A 133 16.52 15.07 12.16
N SER A 134 16.09 14.90 13.40
CA SER A 134 15.36 15.93 14.15
C SER A 134 16.25 16.88 14.96
N ALA A 135 17.51 16.52 15.23
CA ALA A 135 18.43 17.25 16.11
C ALA A 135 19.70 17.74 15.38
N ALA A 136 19.56 18.23 14.14
CA ALA A 136 20.69 18.73 13.34
C ALA A 136 21.39 19.96 13.96
N LYS A 137 20.61 20.83 14.62
CA LYS A 137 21.15 21.98 15.37
C LYS A 137 22.06 21.53 16.51
N GLU A 138 21.59 20.60 17.33
CA GLU A 138 22.36 20.07 18.47
C GLU A 138 23.63 19.36 18.00
N LEU A 139 23.57 18.67 16.87
CA LEU A 139 24.75 18.06 16.24
C LEU A 139 25.79 19.11 15.82
N ARG A 140 25.36 20.26 15.27
CA ARG A 140 26.25 21.35 14.90
C ARG A 140 26.83 22.08 16.11
N GLU A 141 26.04 22.27 17.17
CA GLU A 141 26.53 22.82 18.44
C GLU A 141 27.57 21.89 19.08
N LEU A 142 27.31 20.57 19.05
CA LEU A 142 28.25 19.56 19.53
C LEU A 142 29.55 19.55 18.70
N TYR A 143 29.46 19.68 17.38
CA TYR A 143 30.64 19.81 16.52
C TYR A 143 31.52 21.03 16.88
N LYS A 144 30.91 22.13 17.32
CA LYS A 144 31.64 23.33 17.76
C LYS A 144 32.26 23.18 19.15
N SER A 145 31.71 22.33 20.01
CA SER A 145 32.16 22.17 21.40
C SER A 145 33.22 21.08 21.60
N ILE A 146 33.30 20.07 20.71
CA ILE A 146 34.25 18.95 20.84
C ILE A 146 35.40 19.05 19.82
N PRO A 147 36.58 18.47 20.11
CA PRO A 147 37.68 18.40 19.14
C PRO A 147 37.27 17.69 17.84
N LYS A 148 37.75 18.18 16.69
CA LYS A 148 37.36 17.63 15.38
C LYS A 148 37.68 16.15 15.22
N ASP A 149 38.83 15.70 15.75
CA ASP A 149 39.23 14.29 15.67
C ASP A 149 38.33 13.38 16.50
N VAL A 150 37.85 13.90 17.64
CA VAL A 150 36.88 13.22 18.51
C VAL A 150 35.53 13.09 17.79
N PHE A 151 35.05 14.18 17.20
CA PHE A 151 33.81 14.16 16.40
C PHE A 151 33.90 13.16 15.23
N ARG A 152 35.00 13.20 14.45
CA ARG A 152 35.24 12.26 13.35
C ARG A 152 35.23 10.82 13.80
N THR A 153 35.84 10.53 14.95
CA THR A 153 35.88 9.18 15.53
C THR A 153 34.49 8.71 15.89
N LEU A 154 33.70 9.56 16.57
CA LEU A 154 32.33 9.22 16.95
C LEU A 154 31.44 8.98 15.74
N VAL A 155 31.43 9.89 14.75
CA VAL A 155 30.65 9.70 13.51
C VAL A 155 31.08 8.44 12.77
N HIS A 156 32.37 8.17 12.69
CA HIS A 156 32.89 6.94 12.08
C HIS A 156 32.36 5.70 12.79
N CYS A 157 32.49 5.64 14.12
CA CYS A 157 32.01 4.52 14.92
C CYS A 157 30.49 4.33 14.79
N THR A 158 29.70 5.40 14.84
CA THR A 158 28.24 5.34 14.66
C THR A 158 27.87 4.76 13.30
N VAL A 159 28.41 5.33 12.21
CA VAL A 159 28.03 4.99 10.84
C VAL A 159 28.58 3.62 10.41
N THR A 160 29.65 3.12 11.02
CA THR A 160 30.19 1.78 10.75
C THR A 160 29.66 0.69 11.69
N GLY A 161 28.82 1.04 12.66
CA GLY A 161 28.25 0.06 13.58
C GLY A 161 29.22 -0.44 14.64
N ILE A 162 30.17 0.39 15.06
CA ILE A 162 31.05 0.09 16.17
C ILE A 162 30.33 0.47 17.47
N LYS A 163 30.24 -0.48 18.41
CA LYS A 163 29.63 -0.26 19.72
C LYS A 163 30.36 0.89 20.44
N THR A 164 29.61 1.96 20.70
CA THR A 164 30.11 3.20 21.28
C THR A 164 29.37 3.50 22.57
N GLU A 165 30.10 3.62 23.68
CA GLU A 165 29.54 4.06 24.96
C GLU A 165 29.64 5.58 25.07
N TYR A 166 28.49 6.24 25.19
CA TYR A 166 28.40 7.69 25.37
C TYR A 166 28.29 8.05 26.85
N TYR A 167 28.80 9.23 27.22
CA TYR A 167 28.70 9.73 28.59
C TYR A 167 27.27 10.12 29.01
N ASP A 168 26.41 10.40 28.02
CA ASP A 168 25.03 10.85 28.20
C ASP A 168 24.15 10.33 27.05
N ALA A 169 22.90 9.99 27.37
CA ALA A 169 21.88 9.51 26.43
C ALA A 169 21.51 10.56 25.38
N ARG A 170 21.66 11.85 25.69
CA ARG A 170 21.45 12.93 24.72
C ARG A 170 22.46 12.87 23.58
N THR A 171 23.74 12.69 23.90
CA THR A 171 24.81 12.59 22.90
C THR A 171 24.65 11.36 22.03
N GLU A 172 24.27 10.23 22.64
CA GLU A 172 23.91 9.02 21.91
C GLU A 172 22.77 9.27 20.90
N ARG A 173 21.68 9.91 21.33
CA ARG A 173 20.56 10.24 20.45
C ARG A 173 20.97 11.15 19.27
N ILE A 174 21.83 12.13 19.53
CA ILE A 174 22.34 13.07 18.52
C ILE A 174 23.17 12.34 17.45
N PHE A 175 23.97 11.34 17.81
CA PHE A 175 24.71 10.56 16.82
C PHE A 175 23.83 9.51 16.14
N ASN A 176 22.91 8.86 16.87
CA ASN A 176 22.03 7.83 16.32
C ASN A 176 21.07 8.36 15.23
N GLN A 177 20.76 9.66 15.20
CA GLN A 177 20.00 10.26 14.09
C GLN A 177 20.72 10.17 12.72
N LEU A 178 22.03 9.87 12.71
CA LEU A 178 22.81 9.66 11.49
C LEU A 178 22.61 8.25 10.91
N LEU A 179 21.81 7.41 11.56
CA LEU A 179 21.43 6.07 11.10
C LEU A 179 19.93 6.05 10.72
N PRO A 180 19.53 5.17 9.80
CA PRO A 180 18.11 4.90 9.54
C PRO A 180 17.38 4.38 10.77
N VAL A 181 16.08 4.69 10.88
CA VAL A 181 15.26 4.50 12.10
C VAL A 181 15.21 3.05 12.60
N ASN A 182 15.31 2.07 11.70
CA ASN A 182 15.17 0.65 12.02
C ASN A 182 16.52 -0.08 12.21
N PHE A 183 17.63 0.65 12.27
CA PHE A 183 18.94 0.02 12.47
C PHE A 183 19.07 -0.46 13.92
N ARG A 184 19.45 -1.73 14.06
CA ARG A 184 19.74 -2.37 15.34
C ARG A 184 21.12 -1.92 15.85
N PRO A 185 21.25 -1.72 17.17
CA PRO A 185 22.56 -1.47 17.77
C PRO A 185 23.47 -2.69 17.57
N PRO A 186 24.79 -2.47 17.40
CA PRO A 186 25.73 -3.55 17.17
C PRO A 186 25.81 -4.53 18.35
N SER A 187 25.67 -5.82 18.06
CA SER A 187 25.57 -6.92 19.03
C SER A 187 26.92 -7.49 19.50
N THR A 188 28.05 -6.88 19.14
CA THR A 188 29.37 -7.42 19.45
C THR A 188 29.71 -7.21 20.94
N GLU A 189 30.11 -8.29 21.62
CA GLU A 189 30.36 -8.34 23.08
C GLU A 189 31.59 -7.55 23.55
N SER A 190 32.42 -7.03 22.63
CA SER A 190 33.55 -6.16 22.98
C SER A 190 33.21 -4.70 22.66
N CYS A 191 33.15 -3.85 23.69
CA CYS A 191 33.11 -2.39 23.51
C CYS A 191 34.45 -1.91 22.97
N ILE A 192 34.44 -1.24 21.81
CA ILE A 192 35.67 -0.79 21.13
C ILE A 192 35.81 0.74 21.23
N CYS A 193 34.74 1.51 21.49
CA CYS A 193 34.79 2.96 21.59
C CYS A 193 34.06 3.48 22.84
N SER A 194 34.68 4.37 23.64
CA SER A 194 34.03 5.07 24.76
C SER A 194 34.34 6.56 24.75
N CYS A 195 33.33 7.38 25.05
CA CYS A 195 33.42 8.84 25.12
C CYS A 195 33.31 9.32 26.58
N SER A 196 34.34 10.01 27.06
CA SER A 196 34.37 10.62 28.40
C SER A 196 33.73 12.01 28.42
N LYS A 197 33.32 12.48 29.62
CA LYS A 197 32.82 13.84 29.87
C LYS A 197 33.82 14.95 29.54
N GLU A 198 35.11 14.63 29.49
CA GLU A 198 36.19 15.57 29.11
C GLU A 198 36.41 15.66 27.59
N ASN A 199 35.46 15.19 26.76
CA ASN A 199 35.59 15.10 25.30
C ASN A 199 36.81 14.28 24.84
N LYS A 200 37.22 13.29 25.65
CA LYS A 200 38.25 12.31 25.28
C LYS A 200 37.56 11.04 24.80
N VAL A 201 37.98 10.53 23.65
CA VAL A 201 37.50 9.26 23.11
C VAL A 201 38.60 8.22 23.24
N HIS A 202 38.26 7.09 23.85
CA HIS A 202 39.08 5.89 23.83
C HIS A 202 38.51 4.97 22.77
N PHE A 203 39.21 4.88 21.64
CA PHE A 203 38.92 3.92 20.59
C PHE A 203 40.03 2.87 20.59
N VAL A 204 39.67 1.61 20.80
CA VAL A 204 40.61 0.46 20.84
C VAL A 204 41.17 0.15 19.43
N GLY A 205 40.60 0.75 18.38
CA GLY A 205 41.11 0.72 17.00
C GLY A 205 41.89 1.97 16.59
N CYS A 206 42.21 2.08 15.30
CA CYS A 206 42.75 3.28 14.68
C CYS A 206 41.82 3.75 13.56
N LEU A 207 41.66 5.07 13.42
CA LEU A 207 40.96 5.61 12.26
C LEU A 207 41.71 5.25 10.97
N PRO A 208 41.00 4.87 9.89
CA PRO A 208 41.65 4.60 8.62
C PRO A 208 42.29 5.88 8.07
N GLN A 209 43.41 5.75 7.35
CA GLN A 209 44.08 6.89 6.70
C GLN A 209 43.17 7.70 5.78
N LYS A 210 42.16 7.05 5.19
CA LYS A 210 41.07 7.69 4.44
C LYS A 210 39.74 7.32 5.09
N LEU A 211 39.01 8.33 5.54
CA LEU A 211 37.68 8.16 6.12
C LEU A 211 36.64 7.83 5.04
N PRO A 212 35.56 7.13 5.41
CA PRO A 212 34.43 6.93 4.51
C PRO A 212 33.88 8.26 3.99
N THR A 213 33.45 8.26 2.73
CA THR A 213 32.88 9.41 2.03
C THR A 213 31.71 10.01 2.79
N LEU A 214 30.82 9.19 3.36
CA LEU A 214 29.69 9.65 4.18
C LEU A 214 30.17 10.46 5.39
N VAL A 215 31.20 9.99 6.11
CA VAL A 215 31.76 10.69 7.28
C VAL A 215 32.29 12.06 6.87
N CYS A 216 33.03 12.14 5.75
CA CYS A 216 33.54 13.41 5.23
C CYS A 216 32.40 14.35 4.80
N GLN A 217 31.36 13.84 4.15
CA GLN A 217 30.21 14.64 3.70
C GLN A 217 29.41 15.20 4.89
N ILE A 218 29.20 14.40 5.94
CA ILE A 218 28.54 14.85 7.18
C ILE A 218 29.37 15.96 7.83
N GLU A 219 30.68 15.78 7.97
CA GLU A 219 31.53 16.81 8.57
C GLU A 219 31.52 18.11 7.76
N GLN A 220 31.61 18.02 6.42
CA GLN A 220 31.55 19.17 5.54
C GLN A 220 30.22 19.92 5.69
N ALA A 221 29.09 19.21 5.68
CA ALA A 221 27.76 19.79 5.86
C ALA A 221 27.61 20.53 7.20
N ILE A 222 28.13 19.94 8.28
CA ILE A 222 28.02 20.52 9.62
C ILE A 222 28.94 21.72 9.78
N SER A 223 30.16 21.64 9.23
CA SER A 223 31.15 22.73 9.27
C SER A 223 30.75 23.95 8.45
N ASN A 224 29.81 23.80 7.51
CA ASN A 224 29.36 24.89 6.66
C ASN A 224 28.30 25.76 7.36
N ASP A 225 28.74 26.87 7.95
CA ASP A 225 27.88 27.86 8.60
C ASP A 225 26.92 28.59 7.64
N THR A 226 27.11 28.49 6.31
CA THR A 226 26.19 29.11 5.33
C THR A 226 24.88 28.34 5.18
N ILE A 227 24.82 27.07 5.60
CA ILE A 227 23.63 26.23 5.47
C ILE A 227 22.71 26.48 6.68
N PRO A 228 21.50 27.03 6.50
CA PRO A 228 20.57 27.27 7.60
C PRO A 228 20.09 25.95 8.22
N GLU A 229 19.68 25.98 9.49
CA GLU A 229 19.35 24.76 10.27
C GLU A 229 18.30 23.86 9.58
N PRO A 230 17.18 24.36 9.03
CA PRO A 230 16.21 23.50 8.35
C PRO A 230 16.78 22.82 7.09
N ALA A 231 17.66 23.53 6.37
CA ALA A 231 18.31 22.97 5.19
C ALA A 231 19.37 21.92 5.56
N LEU A 232 20.06 22.09 6.71
CA LEU A 232 21.00 21.11 7.22
C LEU A 232 20.31 19.78 7.52
N THR A 233 19.14 19.82 8.17
CA THR A 233 18.32 18.63 8.44
C THR A 233 18.05 17.86 7.15
N HIS A 234 17.44 18.51 6.14
CA HIS A 234 17.12 17.84 4.88
C HIS A 234 18.36 17.36 4.12
N HIS A 235 19.46 18.12 4.19
CA HIS A 235 20.71 17.73 3.55
C HIS A 235 21.31 16.46 4.19
N LEU A 236 21.36 16.40 5.53
CA LEU A 236 21.80 15.20 6.25
C LEU A 236 20.88 14.01 5.98
N SER A 237 19.56 14.20 5.99
CA SER A 237 18.60 13.15 5.61
C SER A 237 18.86 12.64 4.20
N SER A 238 19.10 13.52 3.23
CA SER A 238 19.41 13.14 1.85
C SER A 238 20.71 12.33 1.75
N LEU A 239 21.74 12.67 2.52
CA LEU A 239 22.98 11.90 2.56
C LEU A 239 22.73 10.49 3.11
N ILE A 240 22.02 10.36 4.23
CA ILE A 240 21.72 9.07 4.84
C ILE A 240 20.85 8.22 3.90
N ILE A 241 19.82 8.80 3.27
CA ILE A 241 18.99 8.09 2.29
C ILE A 241 19.82 7.62 1.09
N LYS A 242 20.73 8.44 0.56
CA LYS A 242 21.63 8.04 -0.54
C LYS A 242 22.43 6.79 -0.17
N TRP A 243 23.05 6.80 1.02
CA TRP A 243 23.89 5.70 1.47
C TRP A 243 23.09 4.44 1.85
N LEU A 244 21.87 4.61 2.37
CA LEU A 244 20.93 3.50 2.59
C LEU A 244 20.57 2.84 1.26
N ASN A 245 20.21 3.62 0.25
CA ASN A 245 19.88 3.10 -1.08
C ASN A 245 21.06 2.36 -1.71
N ILE A 246 22.29 2.90 -1.58
CA ILE A 246 23.51 2.22 -2.00
C ILE A 246 23.65 0.86 -1.31
N ALA A 247 23.46 0.81 0.01
CA ALA A 247 23.52 -0.43 0.78
C ALA A 247 22.45 -1.45 0.35
N CYS A 248 21.20 -1.02 0.12
CA CYS A 248 20.14 -1.89 -0.41
C CYS A 248 20.54 -2.48 -1.77
N VAL A 249 21.05 -1.66 -2.71
CA VAL A 249 21.45 -2.10 -4.05
C VAL A 249 22.59 -3.13 -3.97
N VAL A 250 23.58 -2.90 -3.10
CA VAL A 250 24.67 -3.86 -2.87
C VAL A 250 24.16 -5.16 -2.27
N ASN A 251 23.18 -5.11 -1.37
CA ASN A 251 22.56 -6.29 -0.76
C ASN A 251 21.71 -7.10 -1.77
N TRP A 252 21.01 -6.43 -2.68
CA TRP A 252 20.20 -7.07 -3.73
C TRP A 252 21.04 -7.67 -4.86
N ALA A 253 22.25 -7.17 -5.09
CA ALA A 253 23.11 -7.65 -6.16
C ALA A 253 23.58 -9.10 -5.87
N PRO A 254 23.36 -10.05 -6.79
CA PRO A 254 23.76 -11.45 -6.58
C PRO A 254 25.28 -11.62 -6.54
N LYS A 255 26.02 -10.68 -7.13
CA LYS A 255 27.49 -10.62 -7.08
C LYS A 255 27.93 -9.17 -7.07
N ILE A 256 28.74 -8.81 -6.07
CA ILE A 256 29.36 -7.49 -5.98
C ILE A 256 30.53 -7.44 -6.96
N THR A 257 30.37 -6.73 -8.07
CA THR A 257 31.41 -6.51 -9.07
C THR A 257 32.08 -5.15 -8.89
N LYS A 258 33.31 -5.00 -9.40
CA LYS A 258 34.03 -3.73 -9.31
C LYS A 258 33.32 -2.64 -10.12
N GLU A 259 32.77 -2.99 -11.27
CA GLU A 259 32.02 -2.07 -12.14
C GLU A 259 30.78 -1.50 -11.44
N LEU A 260 30.08 -2.33 -10.65
CA LEU A 260 28.94 -1.87 -9.86
C LEU A 260 29.38 -0.87 -8.78
N LEU A 261 30.44 -1.20 -8.03
CA LEU A 261 30.98 -0.30 -6.99
C LEU A 261 31.46 1.03 -7.58
N ASP A 262 32.15 0.98 -8.72
CA ASP A 262 32.62 2.16 -9.44
C ASP A 262 31.42 3.02 -9.93
N SER A 263 30.33 2.40 -10.40
CA SER A 263 29.11 3.11 -10.83
C SER A 263 28.34 3.78 -9.69
N LEU A 264 28.43 3.23 -8.48
CA LEU A 264 27.84 3.79 -7.26
C LEU A 264 28.78 4.79 -6.55
N GLU A 265 29.94 5.09 -7.16
CA GLU A 265 30.98 5.95 -6.63
C GLU A 265 31.54 5.48 -5.27
N ILE A 266 31.49 4.17 -5.00
CA ILE A 266 31.93 3.57 -3.73
C ILE A 266 33.44 3.33 -3.78
N ARG A 267 34.16 3.87 -2.79
CA ARG A 267 35.60 3.67 -2.64
C ARG A 267 35.88 2.55 -1.65
N LYS A 268 37.10 2.00 -1.67
CA LYS A 268 37.52 0.96 -0.71
C LYS A 268 37.35 1.38 0.76
N CYS A 269 37.54 2.66 1.07
CA CYS A 269 37.33 3.21 2.42
C CYS A 269 35.87 3.22 2.88
N ASP A 270 34.93 3.09 1.94
CA ASP A 270 33.48 3.15 2.21
C ASP A 270 32.91 1.77 2.54
N MET A 271 33.65 0.71 2.21
CA MET A 271 33.22 -0.68 2.41
C MET A 271 32.74 -0.98 3.84
N PRO A 272 33.40 -0.54 4.93
CA PRO A 272 32.90 -0.80 6.28
C PRO A 272 31.49 -0.27 6.53
N VAL A 273 31.17 0.92 5.99
CA VAL A 273 29.83 1.52 6.07
C VAL A 273 28.85 0.68 5.27
N VAL A 274 29.19 0.39 4.01
CA VAL A 274 28.33 -0.38 3.10
C VAL A 274 28.05 -1.78 3.66
N THR A 275 29.05 -2.48 4.19
CA THR A 275 28.87 -3.83 4.76
C THR A 275 28.01 -3.83 6.01
N TYR A 276 28.16 -2.82 6.87
CA TYR A 276 27.32 -2.69 8.06
C TYR A 276 25.88 -2.35 7.69
N TRP A 277 25.68 -1.43 6.75
CA TRP A 277 24.34 -0.99 6.36
C TRP A 277 23.62 -2.07 5.55
N ALA A 278 24.34 -2.80 4.69
CA ALA A 278 23.79 -3.89 3.88
C ALA A 278 23.27 -5.05 4.74
N SER A 279 23.94 -5.36 5.86
CA SER A 279 23.52 -6.45 6.77
C SER A 279 22.26 -6.10 7.57
N GLN A 280 21.92 -4.82 7.67
CA GLN A 280 20.78 -4.30 8.41
C GLN A 280 19.64 -3.80 7.53
N SER A 281 19.96 -3.57 6.25
CA SER A 281 19.01 -3.19 5.23
C SER A 281 18.08 -4.38 4.91
N ASN A 282 17.08 -4.58 5.77
CA ASN A 282 15.84 -5.24 5.38
C ASN A 282 15.07 -4.26 4.47
N CYS A 283 15.64 -3.90 3.32
CA CYS A 283 14.98 -3.00 2.40
C CYS A 283 13.81 -3.75 1.77
N VAL A 284 12.63 -3.50 2.37
CA VAL A 284 11.30 -3.82 1.88
C VAL A 284 11.06 -5.34 1.90
N GLU A 285 10.09 -5.81 2.70
CA GLU A 285 9.29 -6.97 2.26
C GLU A 285 8.93 -6.63 0.83
N SER A 286 9.63 -7.25 -0.14
CA SER A 286 9.44 -7.04 -1.57
C SER A 286 7.98 -6.74 -1.75
N CYS A 287 7.61 -5.54 -2.20
CA CYS A 287 6.22 -5.17 -2.41
C CYS A 287 5.56 -6.40 -3.02
N GLN A 288 4.82 -7.17 -2.23
CA GLN A 288 4.12 -8.38 -2.68
C GLN A 288 2.86 -7.91 -3.40
N ILE A 289 3.01 -6.81 -4.15
CA ILE A 289 2.11 -6.38 -5.16
C ILE A 289 2.73 -6.97 -6.41
N ASP A 290 2.37 -8.22 -6.64
CA ASP A 290 2.51 -8.83 -7.95
C ASP A 290 1.62 -8.00 -8.89
N TRP A 291 2.21 -6.97 -9.49
CA TRP A 291 1.54 -6.12 -10.49
C TRP A 291 1.07 -6.94 -11.72
N PHE A 292 1.43 -8.23 -11.78
CA PHE A 292 1.08 -9.17 -12.83
C PHE A 292 0.37 -10.43 -12.34
N GLU A 293 -0.29 -10.42 -11.18
CA GLU A 293 -1.33 -11.44 -10.93
C GLU A 293 -2.56 -11.15 -11.82
N LYS A 294 -2.56 -11.78 -12.99
CA LYS A 294 -3.78 -12.11 -13.73
C LYS A 294 -4.55 -13.17 -12.94
N VAL A 295 -5.68 -12.80 -12.35
CA VAL A 295 -6.84 -13.68 -12.17
C VAL A 295 -8.11 -12.91 -12.49
#